data_AF-A0A953QMM9-F1
#
_entry.id   AF-A0A953QMM9-F1
#
_cell.length_a   1.000
_cell.length_b   1.000
_cell.length_c   1.000
_cell.angle_alpha   90.00
_cell.angle_beta   90.00
_cell.angle_gamma   90.00
#
_symmetry.space_group_name_H-M   'P 1'
#
loop_
_entity.id
_entity.type
_entity.pdbx_description
1 polymer ?
#
loop_
_entity_poly.entity_id
_entity_poly.type
_entity_poly.pdbx_seq_one_letter_code
_entity_poly.pdbx_strand_id
1 'polypeptide(L)'
;MPTRAYLRQGLRAPISVRVIGIAVGVALLGGLAIQVVRPSLTHPAVTADLEAPAEVKQILKKSCYDCHSNETRLAWFDEVAPAYWIVVRDVNEARQHLNFSEIAKLSRNEQSAKLFEAVSQVQLGAMPLPGYVRLHPGANVSSGELQVLRNYVGSLAAPVASGSDPAPAANPSEVEPALNGITIPRDYRNWKPVSSTDRFDNGTMRAILGNEIAMQAIAENRMNPWPDGTAFAKVAWWQRRDEQRIVHAGAFAQVEFMIRDRRKFASTKGWGWARWRGSELMPYGHDASFSNECVACHTPVRENDYVFTMPIVAGANRSQPNPHARTQLNREASLEGLPVDVFAQKVITSWIDPRNGTMSTLYGNDIAAEHARNRVAGQPYPEGSALTAVTWKQQEDARWFGGRIPGAVVSVEIVTAAPTYSYREFEGSPLKLVHSGTQPTADGRAAYLLAQAASPMP
;
A
#
# COMPACT_ATOMS: atom_id res chain seq x y z
N MET A 1 -36.08 57.76 52.71
CA MET A 1 -36.75 56.46 52.47
C MET A 1 -37.24 56.41 51.03
N PRO A 2 -37.31 55.21 50.40
CA PRO A 2 -36.67 54.91 49.12
C PRO A 2 -37.67 54.59 47.99
N THR A 3 -37.22 54.44 46.73
CA THR A 3 -37.61 53.28 45.88
C THR A 3 -36.83 53.17 44.57
N ARG A 4 -36.55 51.90 44.22
CA ARG A 4 -35.88 51.38 43.01
C ARG A 4 -36.82 51.39 41.78
N ALA A 5 -36.27 51.47 40.57
CA ALA A 5 -36.86 50.87 39.35
C ALA A 5 -35.73 50.58 38.33
N TYR A 6 -35.32 49.31 38.17
CA TYR A 6 -35.82 48.30 37.23
C TYR A 6 -35.26 48.42 35.79
N LEU A 7 -34.16 47.70 35.54
CA LEU A 7 -33.78 47.20 34.22
C LEU A 7 -34.77 46.08 33.83
N ARG A 8 -35.56 46.28 32.76
CA ARG A 8 -36.34 45.21 32.11
C ARG A 8 -35.66 44.78 30.82
N GLN A 9 -35.32 43.49 30.79
CA GLN A 9 -34.87 42.72 29.63
C GLN A 9 -35.94 42.70 28.53
N GLY A 10 -35.54 42.84 27.27
CA GLY A 10 -36.41 42.68 26.11
C GLY A 10 -36.77 41.21 25.86
N LEU A 11 -38.04 40.85 26.04
CA LEU A 11 -38.60 39.56 25.62
C LEU A 11 -38.83 39.55 24.10
N ARG A 12 -38.33 38.52 23.42
CA ARG A 12 -38.69 38.19 22.03
C ARG A 12 -40.16 37.79 21.96
N ALA A 13 -40.91 38.32 21.00
CA ALA A 13 -42.33 38.00 20.78
C ALA A 13 -42.56 36.50 20.49
N PRO A 14 -43.66 35.89 20.96
CA PRO A 14 -43.96 34.48 20.71
C PRO A 14 -44.31 34.24 19.23
N ILE A 15 -43.66 33.27 18.61
CA ILE A 15 -43.99 32.79 17.26
C ILE A 15 -45.42 32.25 17.29
N SER A 16 -46.32 32.78 16.46
CA SER A 16 -47.73 32.36 16.45
C SER A 16 -47.89 30.91 15.97
N VAL A 17 -48.82 30.16 16.58
CA VAL A 17 -49.16 28.76 16.23
C VAL A 17 -49.44 28.59 14.72
N ARG A 18 -49.96 29.63 14.05
CA ARG A 18 -50.19 29.64 12.61
C ARG A 18 -48.90 29.56 11.79
N VAL A 19 -47.84 30.27 12.21
CA VAL A 19 -46.55 30.24 11.53
C VAL A 19 -45.88 28.87 11.67
N ILE A 20 -46.01 28.24 12.85
CA ILE A 20 -45.53 26.87 13.08
C ILE A 20 -46.31 25.88 12.21
N GLY A 21 -47.64 25.99 12.14
CA GLY A 21 -48.47 25.11 11.32
C GLY A 21 -48.16 25.20 9.82
N ILE A 22 -47.96 26.42 9.29
CA ILE A 22 -47.55 26.62 7.89
C ILE A 22 -46.16 26.02 7.64
N ALA A 23 -45.20 26.25 8.53
CA ALA A 23 -43.85 25.69 8.39
C ALA A 23 -43.85 24.15 8.39
N VAL A 24 -44.64 23.52 9.26
CA VAL A 24 -44.81 22.06 9.29
C VAL A 24 -45.49 21.56 8.00
N GLY A 25 -46.55 22.23 7.54
CA GLY A 25 -47.24 21.87 6.29
C GLY A 25 -46.33 21.95 5.07
N VAL A 26 -45.52 23.01 4.95
CA VAL A 26 -44.52 23.16 3.88
C VAL A 26 -43.45 22.08 3.96
N ALA A 27 -42.95 21.77 5.17
CA ALA A 27 -41.96 20.71 5.35
C ALA A 27 -42.51 19.32 4.97
N LEU A 28 -43.76 19.01 5.33
CA LEU A 28 -44.42 17.77 4.94
C LEU A 28 -44.63 17.67 3.43
N LEU A 29 -45.12 18.73 2.79
CA LEU A 29 -45.29 18.79 1.33
C LEU A 29 -43.95 18.65 0.60
N GLY A 30 -42.90 19.34 1.07
CA GLY A 30 -41.55 19.20 0.53
C GLY A 30 -40.98 17.79 0.72
N GLY A 31 -41.21 17.19 1.89
CA GLY A 31 -40.82 15.82 2.21
C GLY A 31 -41.54 14.76 1.39
N LEU A 32 -42.78 15.01 0.97
CA LEU A 32 -43.51 14.16 0.01
C LEU A 32 -43.01 14.37 -1.42
N ALA A 33 -42.79 15.62 -1.83
CA ALA A 33 -42.31 15.96 -3.16
C ALA A 33 -40.92 15.35 -3.45
N ILE A 34 -40.01 15.34 -2.47
CA ILE A 34 -38.67 14.77 -2.64
C ILE A 34 -38.70 13.24 -2.84
N GLN A 35 -39.73 12.53 -2.36
CA GLN A 35 -39.84 11.08 -2.60
C GLN A 35 -40.15 10.74 -4.06
N VAL A 36 -40.67 11.69 -4.86
CA VAL A 36 -41.01 11.47 -6.27
C VAL A 36 -39.76 11.26 -7.12
N VAL A 37 -38.66 11.92 -6.78
CA VAL A 37 -37.37 11.72 -7.43
C VAL A 37 -36.72 10.50 -6.79
N ARG A 38 -37.04 9.29 -7.27
CA ARG A 38 -36.49 8.04 -6.73
C ARG A 38 -35.57 7.36 -7.76
N PRO A 39 -34.23 7.40 -7.58
CA PRO A 39 -33.31 6.71 -8.48
C PRO A 39 -33.55 5.19 -8.44
N SER A 40 -33.30 4.48 -9.54
CA SER A 40 -33.52 3.03 -9.59
C SER A 40 -32.40 2.27 -8.88
N LEU A 41 -32.75 1.40 -7.92
CA LEU A 41 -31.86 0.35 -7.43
C LEU A 41 -32.20 -0.97 -8.10
N THR A 42 -31.30 -1.48 -8.93
CA THR A 42 -31.52 -2.74 -9.64
C THR A 42 -31.11 -3.93 -8.79
N HIS A 43 -31.84 -5.04 -8.91
CA HIS A 43 -31.50 -6.34 -8.31
C HIS A 43 -31.39 -7.40 -9.40
N PRO A 44 -30.29 -7.40 -10.20
CA PRO A 44 -30.09 -8.44 -11.20
C PRO A 44 -30.04 -9.83 -10.55
N ALA A 45 -30.25 -10.88 -11.34
CA ALA A 45 -30.14 -12.25 -10.83
C ALA A 45 -28.76 -12.49 -10.22
N VAL A 46 -28.71 -13.27 -9.14
CA VAL A 46 -27.46 -13.76 -8.57
C VAL A 46 -26.86 -14.77 -9.54
N THR A 47 -25.70 -14.46 -10.11
CA THR A 47 -25.05 -15.32 -11.11
C THR A 47 -24.09 -16.33 -10.47
N ALA A 48 -23.68 -16.09 -9.22
CA ALA A 48 -22.84 -16.97 -8.44
C ALA A 48 -22.89 -16.63 -6.94
N ASP A 49 -22.46 -17.59 -6.11
CA ASP A 49 -22.13 -17.37 -4.70
C ASP A 49 -20.66 -17.71 -4.46
N LEU A 50 -20.01 -17.03 -3.52
CA LEU A 50 -18.63 -17.33 -3.17
C LEU A 50 -18.57 -18.71 -2.49
N GLU A 51 -17.68 -19.58 -2.96
CA GLU A 51 -17.40 -20.84 -2.28
C GLU A 51 -16.50 -20.60 -1.06
N ALA A 52 -17.14 -20.47 0.10
CA ALA A 52 -16.48 -20.20 1.38
C ALA A 52 -17.12 -21.01 2.53
N PRO A 53 -16.40 -21.21 3.65
CA PRO A 53 -16.97 -21.77 4.87
C PRO A 53 -18.24 -21.04 5.34
N ALA A 54 -19.15 -21.77 6.01
CA ALA A 54 -20.43 -21.21 6.44
C ALA A 54 -20.29 -19.96 7.31
N GLU A 55 -19.32 -19.96 8.23
CA GLU A 55 -19.01 -18.82 9.10
C GLU A 55 -18.58 -17.59 8.30
N VAL A 56 -17.76 -17.77 7.25
CA VAL A 56 -17.35 -16.68 6.35
C VAL A 56 -18.57 -16.12 5.61
N LYS A 57 -19.42 -17.00 5.05
CA LYS A 57 -20.65 -16.58 4.36
C LYS A 57 -21.59 -15.80 5.28
N GLN A 58 -21.71 -16.19 6.55
CA GLN A 58 -22.53 -15.48 7.53
C GLN A 58 -22.01 -14.05 7.76
N ILE A 59 -20.70 -13.88 7.94
CA ILE A 59 -20.08 -12.55 8.12
C ILE A 59 -20.29 -11.67 6.89
N LEU A 60 -20.06 -12.21 5.69
CA LEU A 60 -20.25 -11.49 4.42
C LEU A 60 -21.71 -11.07 4.21
N LYS A 61 -22.67 -11.96 4.48
CA LYS A 61 -24.10 -11.65 4.39
C LYS A 61 -24.55 -10.59 5.40
N LYS A 62 -23.95 -10.58 6.59
CA LYS A 62 -24.22 -9.60 7.65
C LYS A 62 -23.66 -8.23 7.34
N SER A 63 -22.43 -8.16 6.82
CA SER A 63 -21.63 -6.93 6.83
C SER A 63 -21.35 -6.36 5.44
N CYS A 64 -21.51 -7.17 4.38
CA CYS A 64 -21.07 -6.81 3.02
C CYS A 64 -22.21 -6.87 1.99
N TYR A 65 -23.08 -7.87 2.04
CA TYR A 65 -24.03 -8.16 0.94
C TYR A 65 -25.04 -7.03 0.70
N ASP A 66 -25.41 -6.27 1.73
CA ASP A 66 -26.35 -5.16 1.54
C ASP A 66 -25.82 -4.12 0.53
N CYS A 67 -24.50 -3.93 0.43
CA CYS A 67 -23.88 -3.02 -0.55
C CYS A 67 -23.16 -3.74 -1.70
N HIS A 68 -22.52 -4.87 -1.43
CA HIS A 68 -21.64 -5.57 -2.37
C HIS A 68 -22.30 -6.82 -3.00
N SER A 69 -23.63 -6.93 -3.02
CA SER A 69 -24.30 -8.02 -3.74
C SER A 69 -25.60 -7.53 -4.42
N ASN A 70 -26.17 -8.36 -5.30
CA ASN A 70 -27.49 -8.11 -5.90
C ASN A 70 -28.63 -8.40 -4.91
N GLU A 71 -28.33 -9.00 -3.75
CA GLU A 71 -29.28 -9.34 -2.67
C GLU A 71 -29.44 -8.21 -1.65
N THR A 72 -29.26 -6.96 -2.07
CA THR A 72 -29.35 -5.78 -1.18
C THR A 72 -30.66 -5.75 -0.40
N ARG A 73 -30.55 -5.65 0.93
CA ARG A 73 -31.69 -5.45 1.83
C ARG A 73 -31.56 -4.10 2.51
N LEU A 74 -32.50 -3.21 2.23
CA LEU A 74 -32.54 -1.87 2.83
C LEU A 74 -33.35 -1.91 4.12
N ALA A 75 -32.94 -1.12 5.13
CA ALA A 75 -33.84 -0.84 6.24
C ALA A 75 -34.93 0.13 5.75
N TRP A 76 -36.09 0.11 6.42
CA TRP A 76 -37.23 0.96 6.03
C TRP A 76 -36.88 2.45 5.94
N PHE A 77 -35.94 2.93 6.78
CA PHE A 77 -35.51 4.33 6.79
C PHE A 77 -34.51 4.66 5.68
N ASP A 78 -33.80 3.66 5.15
CA ASP A 78 -32.93 3.82 3.97
C ASP A 78 -33.76 3.98 2.70
N GLU A 79 -35.03 3.54 2.71
CA GLU A 79 -35.94 3.69 1.58
C GLU A 79 -36.53 5.09 1.43
N VAL A 80 -36.31 5.97 2.41
CA VAL A 80 -36.87 7.33 2.44
C VAL A 80 -35.87 8.35 1.90
N ALA A 81 -36.27 9.16 0.92
CA ALA A 81 -35.45 10.26 0.42
C ALA A 81 -35.30 11.37 1.48
N PRO A 82 -34.13 12.05 1.55
CA PRO A 82 -33.00 11.94 0.62
C PRO A 82 -32.00 10.81 0.96
N ALA A 83 -32.17 10.08 2.07
CA ALA A 83 -31.25 9.01 2.45
C ALA A 83 -31.14 7.93 1.37
N TYR A 84 -32.27 7.57 0.76
CA TYR A 84 -32.32 6.63 -0.36
C TYR A 84 -31.39 6.99 -1.52
N TRP A 85 -31.19 8.28 -1.83
CA TRP A 85 -30.33 8.69 -2.94
C TRP A 85 -28.85 8.40 -2.65
N ILE A 86 -28.45 8.61 -1.40
CA ILE A 86 -27.09 8.32 -0.92
C ILE A 86 -26.88 6.80 -0.97
N VAL A 87 -27.85 6.04 -0.46
CA VAL A 87 -27.80 4.57 -0.46
C VAL A 87 -27.67 4.02 -1.88
N VAL A 88 -28.50 4.45 -2.82
CA VAL A 88 -28.43 3.96 -4.20
C VAL A 88 -27.08 4.29 -4.84
N ARG A 89 -26.55 5.51 -4.62
CA ARG A 89 -25.22 5.88 -5.10
C ARG A 89 -24.15 4.96 -4.52
N ASP A 90 -24.12 4.81 -3.20
CA ASP A 90 -23.09 4.05 -2.49
C ASP A 90 -23.16 2.55 -2.82
N VAL A 91 -24.36 1.97 -2.96
CA VAL A 91 -24.53 0.57 -3.40
C VAL A 91 -24.06 0.37 -4.85
N ASN A 92 -24.38 1.30 -5.75
CA ASN A 92 -23.94 1.21 -7.14
C ASN A 92 -22.40 1.32 -7.25
N GLU A 93 -21.79 2.24 -6.50
CA GLU A 93 -20.33 2.38 -6.43
C GLU A 93 -19.68 1.13 -5.80
N ALA A 94 -20.23 0.63 -4.69
CA ALA A 94 -19.74 -0.58 -4.03
C ALA A 94 -19.71 -1.80 -4.97
N ARG A 95 -20.78 -2.02 -5.74
CA ARG A 95 -20.88 -3.11 -6.72
C ARG A 95 -19.91 -2.99 -7.89
N GLN A 96 -19.52 -1.77 -8.28
CA GLN A 96 -18.48 -1.56 -9.31
C GLN A 96 -17.10 -2.02 -8.83
N HIS A 97 -16.81 -1.87 -7.53
CA HIS A 97 -15.54 -2.30 -6.95
C HIS A 97 -15.51 -3.79 -6.62
N LEU A 98 -16.61 -4.32 -6.07
CA LEU A 98 -16.77 -5.73 -5.71
C LEU A 98 -18.27 -6.08 -5.65
N ASN A 99 -18.68 -7.08 -6.43
CA ASN A 99 -20.03 -7.65 -6.36
C ASN A 99 -19.95 -9.18 -6.14
N PHE A 100 -20.31 -9.63 -4.94
CA PHE A 100 -20.33 -11.05 -4.55
C PHE A 100 -21.30 -11.88 -5.41
N SER A 101 -22.36 -11.29 -5.94
CA SER A 101 -23.30 -11.98 -6.83
C SER A 101 -22.73 -12.25 -8.24
N GLU A 102 -21.57 -11.66 -8.56
CA GLU A 102 -20.87 -11.81 -9.83
C GLU A 102 -19.44 -12.34 -9.67
N ILE A 103 -19.06 -12.72 -8.44
CA ILE A 103 -17.67 -13.04 -8.10
C ILE A 103 -17.08 -14.20 -8.91
N ALA A 104 -17.91 -15.18 -9.32
CA ALA A 104 -17.45 -16.30 -10.14
C ALA A 104 -17.14 -15.93 -11.59
N LYS A 105 -17.48 -14.71 -12.05
CA LYS A 105 -17.02 -14.20 -13.36
C LYS A 105 -15.51 -13.91 -13.35
N LEU A 106 -14.94 -13.68 -12.17
CA LEU A 106 -13.52 -13.40 -11.97
C LEU A 106 -12.70 -14.69 -11.93
N SER A 107 -11.46 -14.63 -12.42
CA SER A 107 -10.50 -15.71 -12.22
C SER A 107 -10.19 -15.91 -10.73
N ARG A 108 -9.70 -17.10 -10.35
CA ARG A 108 -9.35 -17.40 -8.94
C ARG A 108 -8.36 -16.39 -8.33
N ASN A 109 -7.40 -15.91 -9.13
CA ASN A 109 -6.42 -14.92 -8.68
C ASN A 109 -7.07 -13.55 -8.45
N GLU A 110 -8.01 -13.14 -9.30
CA GLU A 110 -8.76 -11.89 -9.14
C GLU A 110 -9.70 -11.96 -7.93
N GLN A 111 -10.37 -13.09 -7.72
CA GLN A 111 -11.18 -13.32 -6.52
C GLN A 111 -10.33 -13.20 -5.25
N SER A 112 -9.17 -13.89 -5.21
CA SER A 112 -8.24 -13.80 -4.08
C SER A 112 -7.80 -12.35 -3.83
N ALA A 113 -7.36 -11.64 -4.88
CA ALA A 113 -6.95 -10.23 -4.76
C ALA A 113 -8.05 -9.31 -4.20
N LYS A 114 -9.30 -9.46 -4.67
CA LYS A 114 -10.45 -8.69 -4.17
C LYS A 114 -10.77 -8.99 -2.71
N LEU A 115 -10.63 -10.25 -2.28
CA LEU A 115 -10.86 -10.65 -0.90
C LEU A 115 -9.76 -10.14 0.04
N PHE A 116 -8.49 -10.17 -0.38
CA PHE A 116 -7.38 -9.56 0.37
C PHE A 116 -7.54 -8.04 0.52
N GLU A 117 -7.98 -7.38 -0.56
CA GLU A 117 -8.32 -5.96 -0.50
C GLU A 117 -9.47 -5.69 0.47
N ALA A 118 -10.58 -6.43 0.38
CA ALA A 118 -11.73 -6.26 1.27
C ALA A 118 -11.35 -6.42 2.75
N VAL A 119 -10.57 -7.45 3.09
CA VAL A 119 -10.07 -7.65 4.46
C VAL A 119 -9.15 -6.51 4.91
N SER A 120 -8.29 -6.00 4.01
CA SER A 120 -7.43 -4.85 4.30
C SER A 120 -8.23 -3.57 4.55
N GLN A 121 -9.29 -3.34 3.78
CA GLN A 121 -10.21 -2.20 3.98
C GLN A 121 -10.91 -2.29 5.35
N VAL A 122 -11.33 -3.49 5.76
CA VAL A 122 -11.91 -3.71 7.09
C VAL A 122 -10.88 -3.52 8.20
N GLN A 123 -9.67 -4.03 8.03
CA GLN A 123 -8.57 -3.85 8.98
C GLN A 123 -8.22 -2.37 9.21
N LEU A 124 -8.30 -1.55 8.15
CA LEU A 124 -8.08 -0.10 8.22
C LEU A 124 -9.29 0.67 8.78
N GLY A 125 -10.41 0.01 9.06
CA GLY A 125 -11.66 0.64 9.47
C GLY A 125 -12.31 1.50 8.37
N ALA A 126 -11.91 1.30 7.11
CA ALA A 126 -12.51 1.97 5.96
C ALA A 126 -13.83 1.29 5.57
N MET A 127 -13.95 -0.02 5.82
CA MET A 127 -15.15 -0.80 5.56
C MET A 127 -15.61 -1.59 6.80
N PRO A 128 -16.93 -1.74 6.99
CA PRO A 128 -18.00 -0.97 6.35
C PRO A 128 -17.86 0.53 6.66
N LEU A 129 -18.44 1.39 5.81
CA LEU A 129 -18.27 2.85 5.94
C LEU A 129 -18.65 3.31 7.37
N PRO A 130 -17.80 4.11 8.06
CA PRO A 130 -18.09 4.53 9.44
C PRO A 130 -19.42 5.27 9.60
N GLY A 131 -19.87 5.98 8.55
CA GLY A 131 -21.19 6.61 8.52
C GLY A 131 -22.35 5.61 8.50
N TYR A 132 -22.20 4.54 7.73
CA TYR A 132 -23.17 3.46 7.64
C TYR A 132 -23.29 2.72 8.98
N VAL A 133 -22.16 2.32 9.58
CA VAL A 133 -22.15 1.57 10.87
C VAL A 133 -22.81 2.35 12.02
N ARG A 134 -22.78 3.69 12.01
CA ARG A 134 -23.48 4.49 13.04
C ARG A 134 -25.00 4.32 13.00
N LEU A 135 -25.57 4.12 11.81
CA LEU A 135 -27.02 3.91 11.62
C LEU A 135 -27.36 2.42 11.57
N HIS A 136 -26.39 1.59 11.19
CA HIS A 136 -26.48 0.15 11.03
C HIS A 136 -25.43 -0.57 11.88
N PRO A 137 -25.50 -0.50 13.23
CA PRO A 137 -24.48 -1.07 14.10
C PRO A 137 -24.34 -2.59 13.95
N GLY A 138 -25.41 -3.26 13.50
CA GLY A 138 -25.42 -4.69 13.19
C GLY A 138 -24.53 -5.08 12.02
N ALA A 139 -24.12 -4.15 11.16
CA ALA A 139 -23.20 -4.42 10.04
C ALA A 139 -21.72 -4.39 10.46
N ASN A 140 -21.41 -3.98 11.70
CA ASN A 140 -20.03 -3.89 12.14
C ASN A 140 -19.33 -5.26 12.14
N VAL A 141 -18.10 -5.29 11.63
CA VAL A 141 -17.23 -6.46 11.68
C VAL A 141 -16.41 -6.40 12.97
N SER A 142 -16.63 -7.35 13.88
CA SER A 142 -15.86 -7.47 15.11
C SER A 142 -14.44 -7.97 14.85
N SER A 143 -13.53 -7.81 15.83
CA SER A 143 -12.16 -8.33 15.73
C SER A 143 -12.12 -9.85 15.53
N GLY A 144 -13.03 -10.60 16.17
CA GLY A 144 -13.17 -12.04 15.97
C GLY A 144 -13.61 -12.40 14.56
N GLU A 145 -14.61 -11.69 14.01
CA GLU A 145 -15.06 -11.89 12.63
C GLU A 145 -13.96 -11.52 11.62
N LEU A 146 -13.22 -10.43 11.86
CA LEU A 146 -12.07 -10.06 11.03
C LEU A 146 -11.00 -11.16 11.04
N GLN A 147 -10.73 -11.79 12.18
CA GLN A 147 -9.79 -12.91 12.25
C GLN A 147 -10.27 -14.13 11.44
N VAL A 148 -11.57 -14.44 11.48
CA VAL A 148 -12.16 -15.51 10.65
C VAL A 148 -11.97 -15.21 9.16
N LEU A 149 -12.25 -13.97 8.74
CA LEU A 149 -12.04 -13.54 7.35
C LEU A 149 -10.56 -13.61 6.96
N ARG A 150 -9.64 -13.13 7.81
CA ARG A 150 -8.19 -13.18 7.57
C ARG A 150 -7.69 -14.62 7.42
N ASN A 151 -8.16 -15.54 8.26
CA ASN A 151 -7.77 -16.95 8.17
C ASN A 151 -8.22 -17.59 6.85
N TYR A 152 -9.48 -17.35 6.46
CA TYR A 152 -10.00 -17.84 5.18
C TYR A 152 -9.23 -17.24 4.00
N VAL A 153 -9.14 -15.91 3.92
CA VAL A 153 -8.47 -15.24 2.80
C VAL A 153 -6.98 -15.57 2.74
N GLY A 154 -6.32 -15.74 3.88
CA GLY A 154 -4.94 -16.19 3.97
C GLY A 154 -4.69 -17.56 3.32
N SER A 155 -5.68 -18.46 3.34
CA SER A 155 -5.61 -19.76 2.67
C SER A 155 -5.71 -19.68 1.13
N LEU A 156 -6.14 -18.54 0.60
CA LEU A 156 -6.27 -18.27 -0.85
C LEU A 156 -5.00 -17.64 -1.46
N ALA A 157 -3.95 -17.46 -0.65
CA ALA A 157 -2.67 -16.89 -1.08
C ALA A 157 -2.06 -17.67 -2.26
N ALA A 158 -1.49 -16.94 -3.22
CA ALA A 158 -0.87 -17.56 -4.38
C ALA A 158 0.35 -18.43 -3.99
N PRO A 159 0.50 -19.65 -4.55
CA PRO A 159 1.69 -20.45 -4.33
C PRO A 159 2.92 -19.77 -4.94
N VAL A 160 4.05 -19.84 -4.23
CA VAL A 160 5.34 -19.37 -4.75
C VAL A 160 5.85 -20.37 -5.79
N ALA A 161 6.19 -19.87 -6.99
CA ALA A 161 6.74 -20.72 -8.04
C ALA A 161 8.12 -21.29 -7.64
N SER A 162 8.30 -22.58 -7.91
CA SER A 162 9.59 -23.27 -7.84
C SER A 162 10.20 -23.35 -9.25
N GLY A 163 11.48 -23.00 -9.42
CA GLY A 163 12.16 -23.19 -10.72
C GLY A 163 12.77 -21.93 -11.34
N SER A 164 13.27 -22.09 -12.58
CA SER A 164 14.31 -21.35 -13.34
C SER A 164 14.52 -19.85 -13.12
N ASP A 165 15.72 -19.39 -13.48
CA ASP A 165 16.17 -18.00 -13.37
C ASP A 165 15.20 -16.99 -14.01
N PRO A 166 15.13 -15.77 -13.46
CA PRO A 166 14.32 -14.70 -14.03
C PRO A 166 14.67 -14.50 -15.50
N ALA A 167 13.66 -14.59 -16.38
CA ALA A 167 13.78 -14.02 -17.70
C ALA A 167 14.12 -12.52 -17.53
N PRO A 168 15.10 -11.99 -18.29
CA PRO A 168 15.42 -10.57 -18.21
C PRO A 168 14.17 -9.74 -18.46
N ALA A 169 14.03 -8.62 -17.72
CA ALA A 169 13.04 -7.62 -18.09
C ALA A 169 13.32 -7.22 -19.54
N ALA A 170 12.30 -7.24 -20.40
CA ALA A 170 12.50 -6.72 -21.73
C ALA A 170 12.81 -5.22 -21.61
N ASN A 171 13.73 -4.74 -22.43
CA ASN A 171 13.99 -3.32 -22.62
C ASN A 171 13.30 -2.94 -23.94
N PRO A 172 11.98 -2.75 -23.98
CA PRO A 172 11.30 -2.31 -25.19
C PRO A 172 11.94 -0.99 -25.67
N SER A 173 12.16 -0.88 -26.98
CA SER A 173 12.79 0.30 -27.59
C SER A 173 11.98 1.58 -27.40
N GLU A 174 10.67 1.43 -27.20
CA GLU A 174 9.72 2.51 -26.93
C GLU A 174 8.64 1.99 -25.98
N VAL A 175 8.39 2.73 -24.88
CA VAL A 175 7.36 2.39 -23.89
C VAL A 175 6.24 3.40 -24.00
N GLU A 176 5.03 2.91 -24.26
CA GLU A 176 3.84 3.76 -24.31
C GLU A 176 3.59 4.43 -22.95
N PRO A 177 3.20 5.73 -22.95
CA PRO A 177 2.74 6.38 -21.74
C PRO A 177 1.55 5.64 -21.11
N ALA A 178 1.34 5.83 -19.81
CA ALA A 178 0.10 5.45 -19.18
C ALA A 178 -1.07 6.23 -19.81
N LEU A 179 -2.29 5.69 -19.72
CA LEU A 179 -3.48 6.26 -20.37
C LEU A 179 -3.86 7.67 -19.87
N ASN A 180 -3.25 8.14 -18.79
CA ASN A 180 -3.35 9.51 -18.27
C ASN A 180 -2.15 10.42 -18.65
N GLY A 181 -1.30 9.98 -19.58
CA GLY A 181 -0.16 10.72 -20.11
C GLY A 181 1.11 10.69 -19.23
N ILE A 182 1.13 9.93 -18.14
CA ILE A 182 2.34 9.76 -17.33
C ILE A 182 3.30 8.80 -18.04
N THR A 183 4.56 9.19 -18.19
CA THR A 183 5.64 8.34 -18.71
C THR A 183 6.47 7.76 -17.56
N ILE A 184 7.18 6.65 -17.81
CA ILE A 184 8.18 6.13 -16.87
C ILE A 184 9.29 7.17 -16.69
N PRO A 185 9.56 7.66 -15.45
CA PRO A 185 10.67 8.57 -15.19
C PRO A 185 12.01 7.89 -15.53
N ARG A 186 12.83 8.50 -16.37
CA ARG A 186 14.05 7.86 -16.93
C ARG A 186 15.09 7.46 -15.88
N ASP A 187 15.14 8.19 -14.77
CA ASP A 187 16.14 8.05 -13.72
C ASP A 187 15.68 7.16 -12.55
N TYR A 188 14.46 6.59 -12.61
CA TYR A 188 13.88 5.88 -11.46
C TYR A 188 14.71 4.67 -11.00
N ARG A 189 15.49 4.06 -11.89
CA ARG A 189 16.45 2.99 -11.55
C ARG A 189 17.54 3.45 -10.58
N ASN A 190 17.76 4.76 -10.46
CA ASN A 190 18.73 5.39 -9.55
C ASN A 190 18.11 5.94 -8.26
N TRP A 191 16.79 5.88 -8.13
CA TRP A 191 16.09 6.32 -6.93
C TRP A 191 16.44 5.46 -5.72
N LYS A 192 16.31 6.05 -4.53
CA LYS A 192 16.79 5.47 -3.28
C LYS A 192 15.71 4.64 -2.60
N PRO A 193 16.08 3.58 -1.87
CA PRO A 193 15.12 2.73 -1.17
C PRO A 193 14.38 3.51 -0.08
N VAL A 194 13.06 3.42 -0.10
CA VAL A 194 12.16 3.90 0.96
C VAL A 194 11.75 2.74 1.87
N SER A 195 11.45 1.59 1.28
CA SER A 195 11.07 0.35 1.99
C SER A 195 11.04 -0.85 1.03
N SER A 196 10.67 -2.01 1.56
CA SER A 196 10.44 -3.24 0.79
C SER A 196 9.23 -4.00 1.32
N THR A 197 8.64 -4.87 0.51
CA THR A 197 7.47 -5.66 0.93
C THR A 197 7.48 -7.05 0.30
N ASP A 198 7.32 -8.08 1.13
CA ASP A 198 6.91 -9.43 0.74
C ASP A 198 5.38 -9.47 0.64
N ARG A 199 4.86 -9.90 -0.50
CA ARG A 199 3.42 -9.97 -0.79
C ARG A 199 3.02 -11.41 -1.00
N PHE A 200 2.81 -12.10 0.13
CA PHE A 200 2.42 -13.50 0.13
C PHE A 200 1.02 -13.71 -0.45
N ASP A 201 0.17 -12.69 -0.41
CA ASP A 201 -1.17 -12.72 -1.01
C ASP A 201 -1.15 -12.98 -2.51
N ASN A 202 -0.18 -12.41 -3.22
CA ASN A 202 -0.08 -12.52 -4.67
C ASN A 202 1.25 -13.06 -5.19
N GLY A 203 2.11 -13.57 -4.30
CA GLY A 203 3.40 -14.16 -4.66
C GLY A 203 4.39 -13.18 -5.29
N THR A 204 4.35 -11.90 -4.89
CA THR A 204 5.33 -10.89 -5.35
C THR A 204 6.24 -10.42 -4.22
N MET A 205 7.41 -9.92 -4.56
CA MET A 205 8.23 -9.11 -3.66
C MET A 205 8.51 -7.76 -4.29
N ARG A 206 8.65 -6.73 -3.46
CA ARG A 206 8.64 -5.34 -3.92
C ARG A 206 9.72 -4.50 -3.27
N ALA A 207 10.30 -3.61 -4.06
CA ALA A 207 11.08 -2.48 -3.57
C ALA A 207 10.29 -1.19 -3.82
N ILE A 208 10.24 -0.33 -2.82
CA ILE A 208 9.67 1.01 -2.93
C ILE A 208 10.84 1.98 -2.97
N LEU A 209 10.93 2.74 -4.04
CA LEU A 209 11.99 3.71 -4.31
C LEU A 209 11.40 5.12 -4.29
N GLY A 210 12.18 6.09 -3.82
CA GLY A 210 11.83 7.50 -3.76
C GLY A 210 12.86 8.35 -4.49
N ASN A 211 12.39 9.34 -5.23
CA ASN A 211 13.27 10.36 -5.80
C ASN A 211 13.91 11.24 -4.71
N GLU A 212 14.85 12.11 -5.09
CA GLU A 212 15.57 12.96 -4.13
C GLU A 212 14.62 13.82 -3.26
N ILE A 213 13.55 14.35 -3.83
CA ILE A 213 12.55 15.14 -3.09
C ILE A 213 11.85 14.28 -2.04
N ALA A 214 11.49 13.04 -2.37
CA ALA A 214 10.92 12.10 -1.41
C ALA A 214 11.92 11.79 -0.27
N MET A 215 13.18 11.53 -0.60
CA MET A 215 14.20 11.22 0.40
C MET A 215 14.50 12.40 1.32
N GLN A 216 14.54 13.61 0.78
CA GLN A 216 14.68 14.83 1.57
C GLN A 216 13.47 15.03 2.50
N ALA A 217 12.25 14.84 1.98
CA ALA A 217 11.04 14.93 2.79
C ALA A 217 11.01 13.89 3.92
N ILE A 218 11.53 12.68 3.69
CA ILE A 218 11.68 11.64 4.73
C ILE A 218 12.68 12.10 5.80
N ALA A 219 13.88 12.54 5.41
CA ALA A 219 14.93 12.98 6.33
C ALA A 219 14.48 14.17 7.21
N GLU A 220 13.67 15.06 6.65
CA GLU A 220 13.18 16.25 7.35
C GLU A 220 11.80 16.04 8.00
N ASN A 221 11.23 14.84 7.92
CA ASN A 221 9.90 14.50 8.41
C ASN A 221 8.78 15.43 7.87
N ARG A 222 8.88 15.81 6.59
CA ARG A 222 7.94 16.65 5.83
C ARG A 222 7.12 15.82 4.84
N MET A 223 6.49 14.76 5.33
CA MET A 223 5.80 13.74 4.53
C MET A 223 4.26 13.88 4.53
N ASN A 224 3.72 14.93 5.14
CA ASN A 224 2.27 15.15 5.20
C ASN A 224 1.92 16.65 5.22
N PRO A 225 1.50 17.22 4.07
CA PRO A 225 1.53 16.58 2.75
C PRO A 225 2.97 16.38 2.25
N TRP A 226 3.15 15.46 1.30
CA TRP A 226 4.40 15.37 0.54
C TRP A 226 4.58 16.61 -0.35
N PRO A 227 5.81 17.12 -0.52
CA PRO A 227 6.10 18.24 -1.43
C PRO A 227 5.73 17.91 -2.89
N ASP A 228 5.30 18.92 -3.64
CA ASP A 228 5.14 18.77 -5.10
C ASP A 228 6.49 18.37 -5.73
N GLY A 229 6.45 17.44 -6.67
CA GLY A 229 7.64 16.81 -7.25
C GLY A 229 8.09 15.53 -6.54
N THR A 230 7.59 15.20 -5.34
CA THR A 230 7.79 13.87 -4.73
C THR A 230 7.32 12.80 -5.70
N ALA A 231 8.14 11.78 -5.93
CA ALA A 231 7.77 10.63 -6.73
C ALA A 231 8.24 9.32 -6.09
N PHE A 232 7.38 8.30 -6.18
CA PHE A 232 7.67 6.94 -5.76
C PHE A 232 7.58 5.99 -6.94
N ALA A 233 8.50 5.04 -6.98
CA ALA A 233 8.42 3.87 -7.84
C ALA A 233 8.27 2.63 -6.98
N LYS A 234 7.27 1.79 -7.26
CA LYS A 234 7.11 0.47 -6.63
C LYS A 234 7.39 -0.57 -7.70
N VAL A 235 8.54 -1.22 -7.56
CA VAL A 235 9.01 -2.26 -8.47
C VAL A 235 8.65 -3.60 -7.87
N ALA A 236 8.04 -4.48 -8.65
CA ALA A 236 7.59 -5.79 -8.19
C ALA A 236 8.17 -6.92 -9.04
N TRP A 237 8.58 -7.98 -8.37
CA TRP A 237 9.07 -9.22 -8.96
C TRP A 237 8.22 -10.38 -8.49
N TRP A 238 8.04 -11.37 -9.36
CA TRP A 238 7.49 -12.66 -8.95
C TRP A 238 8.44 -13.34 -7.97
N GLN A 239 7.90 -13.96 -6.93
CA GLN A 239 8.68 -14.74 -6.00
C GLN A 239 9.16 -16.03 -6.65
N ARG A 240 10.45 -16.35 -6.47
CA ARG A 240 11.06 -17.59 -6.94
C ARG A 240 11.71 -18.30 -5.77
N ARG A 241 11.40 -19.58 -5.58
CA ARG A 241 11.99 -20.38 -4.50
C ARG A 241 13.15 -21.23 -4.99
N ASP A 242 14.27 -21.22 -4.27
CA ASP A 242 15.41 -22.10 -4.51
C ASP A 242 15.31 -23.45 -3.78
N GLU A 243 16.29 -24.33 -3.97
CA GLU A 243 16.35 -25.67 -3.37
C GLU A 243 16.41 -25.63 -1.83
N GLN A 244 17.03 -24.58 -1.28
CA GLN A 244 17.12 -24.30 0.14
C GLN A 244 15.84 -23.67 0.71
N ARG A 245 14.81 -23.48 -0.12
CA ARG A 245 13.53 -22.83 0.20
C ARG A 245 13.64 -21.34 0.52
N ILE A 246 14.75 -20.70 0.17
CA ILE A 246 14.89 -19.24 0.18
C ILE A 246 14.13 -18.69 -1.01
N VAL A 247 13.41 -17.60 -0.79
CA VAL A 247 12.63 -16.93 -1.83
C VAL A 247 13.41 -15.71 -2.32
N HIS A 248 13.68 -15.66 -3.61
CA HIS A 248 14.45 -14.61 -4.28
C HIS A 248 13.54 -13.80 -5.20
N ALA A 249 14.04 -12.63 -5.62
CA ALA A 249 13.46 -11.90 -6.73
C ALA A 249 13.55 -12.73 -8.02
N GLY A 250 12.40 -13.05 -8.59
CA GLY A 250 12.25 -13.70 -9.88
C GLY A 250 12.02 -12.68 -10.99
N ALA A 251 11.25 -13.10 -12.00
CA ALA A 251 10.99 -12.28 -13.17
C ALA A 251 10.30 -10.96 -12.80
N PHE A 252 10.60 -9.91 -13.56
CA PHE A 252 9.92 -8.62 -13.41
C PHE A 252 8.40 -8.80 -13.61
N ALA A 253 7.61 -8.31 -12.66
CA ALA A 253 6.16 -8.43 -12.68
C ALA A 253 5.49 -7.13 -13.11
N GLN A 254 5.86 -6.00 -12.49
CA GLN A 254 5.31 -4.68 -12.79
C GLN A 254 6.10 -3.56 -12.12
N VAL A 255 5.92 -2.34 -12.61
CA VAL A 255 6.35 -1.11 -11.96
C VAL A 255 5.18 -0.13 -11.87
N GLU A 256 5.08 0.55 -10.73
CA GLU A 256 4.01 1.51 -10.45
C GLU A 256 4.61 2.83 -9.98
N PHE A 257 3.97 3.93 -10.32
CA PHE A 257 4.42 5.27 -9.97
C PHE A 257 3.32 6.07 -9.29
N MET A 258 3.72 6.80 -8.26
CA MET A 258 2.96 7.87 -7.64
C MET A 258 3.76 9.17 -7.77
N ILE A 259 3.19 10.20 -8.40
CA ILE A 259 3.88 11.48 -8.64
C ILE A 259 3.04 12.63 -8.05
N ARG A 260 3.64 13.41 -7.16
CA ARG A 260 2.97 14.52 -6.49
C ARG A 260 2.98 15.77 -7.37
N ASP A 261 1.80 16.23 -7.74
CA ASP A 261 1.60 17.58 -8.29
C ASP A 261 0.15 17.99 -8.00
N ARG A 262 -0.02 18.83 -6.98
CA ARG A 262 -1.35 19.25 -6.50
C ARG A 262 -2.18 19.97 -7.55
N ARG A 263 -1.53 20.66 -8.51
CA ARG A 263 -2.24 21.40 -9.56
C ARG A 263 -2.56 20.50 -10.73
N LYS A 264 -1.57 19.77 -11.26
CA LYS A 264 -1.74 18.89 -12.42
C LYS A 264 -2.70 17.74 -12.13
N PHE A 265 -2.65 17.18 -10.92
CA PHE A 265 -3.42 16.00 -10.54
C PHE A 265 -4.54 16.33 -9.54
N ALA A 266 -5.07 17.56 -9.55
CA ALA A 266 -6.09 18.01 -8.59
C ALA A 266 -7.31 17.07 -8.51
N SER A 267 -7.76 16.53 -9.64
CA SER A 267 -8.89 15.58 -9.73
C SER A 267 -8.61 14.24 -9.05
N THR A 268 -7.35 13.82 -8.97
CA THR A 268 -6.90 12.55 -8.38
C THR A 268 -6.17 12.77 -7.05
N LYS A 269 -6.67 13.74 -6.27
CA LYS A 269 -6.16 14.11 -4.93
C LYS A 269 -4.72 14.64 -4.94
N GLY A 270 -4.31 15.21 -6.07
CA GLY A 270 -3.00 15.80 -6.32
C GLY A 270 -1.88 14.75 -6.51
N TRP A 271 -2.25 13.50 -6.80
CA TRP A 271 -1.33 12.42 -7.12
C TRP A 271 -1.59 11.90 -8.53
N GLY A 272 -0.54 11.78 -9.34
CA GLY A 272 -0.54 11.06 -10.59
C GLY A 272 -0.27 9.58 -10.33
N TRP A 273 -1.08 8.71 -10.92
CA TRP A 273 -1.04 7.26 -10.71
C TRP A 273 -0.72 6.58 -12.03
N ALA A 274 0.28 5.71 -12.08
CA ALA A 274 0.60 4.97 -13.29
C ALA A 274 1.14 3.58 -12.97
N ARG A 275 0.91 2.62 -13.87
CA ARG A 275 1.32 1.22 -13.70
C ARG A 275 1.61 0.61 -15.06
N TRP A 276 2.72 -0.13 -15.14
CA TRP A 276 3.10 -0.94 -16.30
C TRP A 276 3.31 -2.39 -15.87
N ARG A 277 2.77 -3.34 -16.63
CA ARG A 277 2.74 -4.77 -16.29
C ARG A 277 3.56 -5.60 -17.27
N GLY A 278 4.16 -6.66 -16.73
CA GLY A 278 4.94 -7.63 -17.50
C GLY A 278 6.27 -7.07 -18.02
N SER A 279 7.07 -7.96 -18.60
CA SER A 279 8.34 -7.58 -19.24
C SER A 279 8.16 -6.58 -20.38
N GLU A 280 7.03 -6.64 -21.08
CA GLU A 280 6.71 -5.74 -22.21
C GLU A 280 6.30 -4.33 -21.79
N LEU A 281 6.16 -4.07 -20.47
CA LEU A 281 5.72 -2.77 -19.95
C LEU A 281 4.42 -2.32 -20.60
N MET A 282 3.36 -3.13 -20.49
CA MET A 282 2.04 -2.70 -20.98
C MET A 282 1.41 -1.72 -19.98
N PRO A 283 0.97 -0.51 -20.41
CA PRO A 283 0.29 0.42 -19.52
C PRO A 283 -1.04 -0.18 -19.02
N TYR A 284 -1.33 0.04 -17.74
CA TYR A 284 -2.55 -0.46 -17.11
C TYR A 284 -3.76 0.46 -17.34
N GLY A 285 -4.93 -0.15 -17.41
CA GLY A 285 -6.23 0.52 -17.51
C GLY A 285 -6.87 0.34 -18.88
N HIS A 286 -8.13 0.74 -18.98
CA HIS A 286 -8.86 0.83 -20.25
C HIS A 286 -8.83 2.25 -20.83
N ASP A 287 -8.91 3.25 -19.93
CA ASP A 287 -8.80 4.68 -20.24
C ASP A 287 -8.26 5.43 -19.01
N ALA A 288 -8.07 6.75 -19.11
CA ALA A 288 -7.49 7.59 -18.06
C ALA A 288 -8.21 7.53 -16.70
N SER A 289 -9.49 7.09 -16.66
CA SER A 289 -10.27 6.98 -15.42
C SER A 289 -9.79 5.88 -14.47
N PHE A 290 -8.89 4.97 -14.92
CA PHE A 290 -8.27 3.96 -14.05
C PHE A 290 -7.64 4.57 -12.77
N SER A 291 -7.23 5.85 -12.83
CA SER A 291 -6.66 6.56 -11.68
C SER A 291 -7.64 6.64 -10.51
N ASN A 292 -8.95 6.58 -10.75
CA ASN A 292 -9.97 6.55 -9.69
C ASN A 292 -9.90 5.27 -8.86
N GLU A 293 -9.58 4.13 -9.47
CA GLU A 293 -9.36 2.87 -8.74
C GLU A 293 -8.17 2.99 -7.78
N CYS A 294 -7.10 3.66 -8.22
CA CYS A 294 -5.93 3.93 -7.39
C CYS A 294 -6.29 4.87 -6.22
N VAL A 295 -7.03 5.95 -6.49
CA VAL A 295 -7.51 6.88 -5.46
C VAL A 295 -8.40 6.17 -4.45
N ALA A 296 -9.36 5.37 -4.89
CA ALA A 296 -10.26 4.63 -4.01
C ALA A 296 -9.47 3.70 -3.07
N CYS A 297 -8.54 2.92 -3.62
CA CYS A 297 -7.70 2.01 -2.83
C CYS A 297 -6.79 2.74 -1.82
N HIS A 298 -6.29 3.93 -2.17
CA HIS A 298 -5.40 4.72 -1.31
C HIS A 298 -6.11 5.70 -0.36
N THR A 299 -7.42 5.91 -0.52
CA THR A 299 -8.23 6.80 0.35
C THR A 299 -8.25 6.42 1.83
N PRO A 300 -8.21 5.13 2.23
CA PRO A 300 -8.09 4.73 3.64
C PRO A 300 -6.88 5.33 4.34
N VAL A 301 -5.78 5.54 3.61
CA VAL A 301 -4.54 6.15 4.13
C VAL A 301 -4.38 7.62 3.71
N ARG A 302 -5.47 8.32 3.38
CA ARG A 302 -5.46 9.77 3.04
C ARG A 302 -4.79 10.64 4.10
N GLU A 303 -4.86 10.20 5.37
CA GLU A 303 -4.23 10.90 6.49
C GLU A 303 -2.71 10.82 6.44
N ASN A 304 -2.12 9.92 5.64
CA ASN A 304 -0.69 9.85 5.32
C ASN A 304 -0.42 10.42 3.92
N ASP A 305 -1.25 11.37 3.47
CA ASP A 305 -1.27 11.92 2.12
C ASP A 305 -1.30 10.81 1.04
N TYR A 306 -2.17 9.83 1.27
CA TYR A 306 -2.44 8.69 0.36
C TYR A 306 -1.28 7.70 0.19
N VAL A 307 -0.23 7.76 1.00
CA VAL A 307 0.93 6.85 0.91
C VAL A 307 0.85 5.73 1.97
N PHE A 308 0.83 4.48 1.51
CA PHE A 308 0.83 3.30 2.39
C PHE A 308 2.18 3.07 3.06
N THR A 309 3.28 3.31 2.35
CA THR A 309 4.62 2.97 2.79
C THR A 309 5.00 3.72 4.07
N MET A 310 5.58 2.99 5.02
CA MET A 310 6.25 3.55 6.19
C MET A 310 7.75 3.58 5.90
N PRO A 311 8.35 4.76 5.68
CA PRO A 311 9.76 4.87 5.31
C PRO A 311 10.69 4.32 6.40
N ILE A 312 11.76 3.68 5.97
CA ILE A 312 12.88 3.25 6.81
C ILE A 312 13.99 4.29 6.68
N VAL A 313 14.64 4.65 7.79
CA VAL A 313 15.67 5.70 7.80
C VAL A 313 16.98 5.22 8.42
N ALA A 314 18.07 5.90 8.06
CA ALA A 314 19.38 5.73 8.68
C ALA A 314 19.70 6.92 9.59
N GLY A 315 20.32 6.64 10.73
CA GLY A 315 20.78 7.62 11.70
C GLY A 315 19.70 8.07 12.69
N ALA A 316 20.16 8.50 13.86
CA ALA A 316 19.32 8.98 14.96
C ALA A 316 18.70 10.37 14.72
N ASN A 317 18.58 10.86 13.48
CA ASN A 317 18.22 12.25 13.19
C ASN A 317 16.69 12.41 13.17
N ARG A 318 16.00 12.93 14.21
CA ARG A 318 16.12 14.20 14.96
C ARG A 318 15.87 15.48 14.13
N SER A 319 15.04 15.42 13.11
CA SER A 319 14.09 16.53 12.93
C SER A 319 13.08 16.47 14.09
N GLN A 320 12.79 17.60 14.76
CA GLN A 320 11.70 17.62 15.74
C GLN A 320 10.47 17.04 15.04
N PRO A 321 9.73 16.09 15.66
CA PRO A 321 8.56 15.52 15.03
C PRO A 321 7.65 16.68 14.64
N ASN A 322 7.39 16.84 13.34
CA ASN A 322 6.38 17.78 12.89
C ASN A 322 5.08 17.31 13.55
N PRO A 323 4.49 18.10 14.47
CA PRO A 323 3.32 17.66 15.23
C PRO A 323 2.10 17.44 14.32
N HIS A 324 2.17 17.90 13.07
CA HIS A 324 1.16 17.69 12.04
C HIS A 324 1.43 16.47 11.16
N ALA A 325 2.62 15.86 11.21
CA ALA A 325 2.94 14.67 10.42
C ALA A 325 2.25 13.43 11.02
N ARG A 326 1.15 13.00 10.40
CA ARG A 326 0.49 11.71 10.71
C ARG A 326 1.24 10.50 10.11
N THR A 327 2.09 10.73 9.10
CA THR A 327 2.90 9.69 8.46
C THR A 327 3.95 9.17 9.45
N GLN A 328 3.93 7.86 9.69
CA GLN A 328 4.85 7.20 10.61
C GLN A 328 6.02 6.56 9.86
N LEU A 329 7.22 6.74 10.42
CA LEU A 329 8.41 5.99 10.03
C LEU A 329 8.34 4.57 10.59
N ASN A 330 8.92 3.61 9.87
CA ASN A 330 9.14 2.27 10.38
C ASN A 330 10.41 2.25 11.25
N ARG A 331 10.25 2.65 12.51
CA ARG A 331 11.36 2.80 13.46
C ARG A 331 12.04 1.48 13.81
N GLU A 332 11.28 0.38 13.86
CA GLU A 332 11.83 -0.94 14.20
C GLU A 332 12.83 -1.45 13.15
N ALA A 333 12.63 -1.07 11.89
CA ALA A 333 13.51 -1.43 10.77
C ALA A 333 14.63 -0.41 10.52
N SER A 334 14.58 0.76 11.17
CA SER A 334 15.53 1.85 10.94
C SER A 334 16.90 1.53 11.52
N LEU A 335 17.95 2.05 10.90
CA LEU A 335 19.34 1.68 11.18
C LEU A 335 20.07 2.82 11.89
N GLU A 336 20.86 2.50 12.91
CA GLU A 336 21.70 3.46 13.64
C GLU A 336 23.09 2.88 13.90
N GLY A 337 24.09 3.75 14.07
CA GLY A 337 25.45 3.36 14.48
C GLY A 337 26.30 2.68 13.39
N LEU A 338 25.89 2.74 12.13
CA LEU A 338 26.62 2.17 11.00
C LEU A 338 27.63 3.17 10.40
N PRO A 339 28.74 2.67 9.82
CA PRO A 339 29.74 3.50 9.15
C PRO A 339 29.30 4.02 7.78
N VAL A 340 28.14 3.60 7.29
CA VAL A 340 27.58 3.93 5.97
C VAL A 340 26.10 4.25 6.09
N ASP A 341 25.63 5.20 5.30
CA ASP A 341 24.18 5.38 5.09
C ASP A 341 23.71 4.36 4.05
N VAL A 342 23.08 3.28 4.55
CA VAL A 342 22.58 2.20 3.70
C VAL A 342 21.47 2.68 2.78
N PHE A 343 20.62 3.61 3.21
CA PHE A 343 19.47 4.04 2.40
C PHE A 343 19.84 5.15 1.40
N ALA A 344 21.07 5.67 1.46
CA ALA A 344 21.68 6.43 0.37
C ALA A 344 22.21 5.55 -0.78
N GLN A 345 22.26 4.22 -0.61
CA GLN A 345 22.68 3.26 -1.64
C GLN A 345 21.50 2.87 -2.56
N LYS A 346 21.76 2.03 -3.57
CA LYS A 346 20.75 1.52 -4.52
C LYS A 346 20.42 0.07 -4.22
N VAL A 347 19.17 -0.33 -4.39
CA VAL A 347 18.75 -1.75 -4.29
C VAL A 347 19.41 -2.53 -5.44
N ILE A 348 20.07 -3.63 -5.07
CA ILE A 348 20.57 -4.66 -5.99
C ILE A 348 19.53 -5.78 -6.08
N THR A 349 19.21 -6.43 -4.97
CA THR A 349 18.25 -7.53 -4.90
C THR A 349 17.72 -7.76 -3.49
N SER A 350 16.73 -8.63 -3.35
CA SER A 350 16.14 -9.02 -2.06
C SER A 350 15.87 -10.52 -2.00
N TRP A 351 15.90 -11.08 -0.80
CA TRP A 351 15.50 -12.46 -0.53
C TRP A 351 14.76 -12.58 0.80
N ILE A 352 14.01 -13.67 0.96
CA ILE A 352 13.24 -14.00 2.16
C ILE A 352 13.64 -15.41 2.59
N ASP A 353 13.89 -15.59 3.89
CA ASP A 353 14.05 -16.90 4.51
C ASP A 353 12.78 -17.22 5.32
N PRO A 354 11.85 -18.02 4.76
CA PRO A 354 10.60 -18.35 5.43
C PRO A 354 10.80 -19.16 6.71
N ARG A 355 11.93 -19.89 6.85
CA ARG A 355 12.18 -20.73 8.03
C ARG A 355 12.50 -19.87 9.26
N ASN A 356 13.25 -18.80 9.03
CA ASN A 356 13.68 -17.87 10.09
C ASN A 356 12.75 -16.65 10.24
N GLY A 357 11.76 -16.52 9.34
CA GLY A 357 10.86 -15.38 9.27
C GLY A 357 11.63 -14.08 9.04
N THR A 358 12.62 -14.10 8.16
CA THR A 358 13.47 -12.95 7.86
C THR A 358 13.37 -12.54 6.39
N MET A 359 13.59 -11.27 6.13
CA MET A 359 13.76 -10.73 4.80
C MET A 359 15.02 -9.89 4.75
N SER A 360 15.69 -9.90 3.60
CA SER A 360 16.94 -9.20 3.41
C SER A 360 16.92 -8.42 2.12
N THR A 361 17.62 -7.30 2.10
CA THR A 361 17.89 -6.54 0.88
C THR A 361 19.38 -6.25 0.79
N LEU A 362 19.94 -6.51 -0.39
CA LEU A 362 21.30 -6.16 -0.75
C LEU A 362 21.28 -4.81 -1.46
N TYR A 363 22.02 -3.88 -0.88
CA TYR A 363 22.26 -2.55 -1.40
C TYR A 363 23.67 -2.46 -1.96
N GLY A 364 23.89 -1.52 -2.86
CA GLY A 364 25.22 -1.17 -3.36
C GLY A 364 25.37 0.31 -3.58
N ASN A 365 26.60 0.82 -3.39
CA ASN A 365 26.97 2.13 -3.90
C ASN A 365 26.85 2.18 -5.44
N ASP A 366 27.04 3.35 -6.05
CA ASP A 366 26.78 3.52 -7.48
C ASP A 366 27.58 2.55 -8.35
N ILE A 367 28.86 2.35 -8.02
CA ILE A 367 29.76 1.41 -8.72
C ILE A 367 29.24 -0.02 -8.60
N ALA A 368 28.93 -0.47 -7.37
CA ALA A 368 28.46 -1.83 -7.13
C ALA A 368 27.11 -2.10 -7.79
N ALA A 369 26.16 -1.17 -7.68
CA ALA A 369 24.83 -1.34 -8.23
C ALA A 369 24.82 -1.32 -9.77
N GLU A 370 25.62 -0.45 -10.39
CA GLU A 370 25.80 -0.43 -11.85
C GLU A 370 26.45 -1.72 -12.34
N HIS A 371 27.52 -2.16 -11.66
CA HIS A 371 28.17 -3.44 -11.96
C HIS A 371 27.17 -4.59 -11.85
N ALA A 372 26.46 -4.71 -10.72
CA ALA A 372 25.52 -5.81 -10.48
C ALA A 372 24.42 -5.92 -11.54
N ARG A 373 23.95 -4.80 -12.10
CA ARG A 373 22.89 -4.75 -13.11
C ARG A 373 23.37 -5.11 -14.52
N ASN A 374 24.65 -4.88 -14.80
CA ASN A 374 25.25 -5.08 -16.14
C ASN A 374 26.20 -6.27 -16.20
N ARG A 375 26.46 -6.93 -15.07
CA ARG A 375 27.52 -7.93 -14.91
C ARG A 375 27.28 -9.17 -15.78
N VAL A 376 28.35 -9.62 -16.43
CA VAL A 376 28.51 -11.00 -16.90
C VAL A 376 28.98 -11.85 -15.73
N ALA A 377 28.28 -12.97 -15.47
CA ALA A 377 28.59 -13.88 -14.37
C ALA A 377 30.10 -14.22 -14.32
N GLY A 378 30.70 -14.15 -13.13
CA GLY A 378 32.12 -14.45 -12.91
C GLY A 378 33.07 -13.25 -12.92
N GLN A 379 32.67 -12.08 -13.43
CA GLN A 379 33.54 -10.89 -13.33
C GLN A 379 33.62 -10.34 -11.89
N PRO A 380 34.81 -9.98 -11.37
CA PRO A 380 34.95 -9.37 -10.05
C PRO A 380 34.31 -7.98 -10.01
N TYR A 381 33.93 -7.52 -8.82
CA TYR A 381 33.44 -6.16 -8.64
C TYR A 381 34.61 -5.15 -8.80
N PRO A 382 34.38 -3.98 -9.45
CA PRO A 382 35.39 -2.94 -9.57
C PRO A 382 35.84 -2.41 -8.21
N GLU A 383 37.05 -1.87 -8.15
CA GLU A 383 37.59 -1.20 -6.97
C GLU A 383 36.65 -0.08 -6.48
N GLY A 384 36.51 0.01 -5.17
CA GLY A 384 35.60 0.98 -4.55
C GLY A 384 34.13 0.54 -4.53
N SER A 385 33.79 -0.63 -5.09
CA SER A 385 32.45 -1.22 -4.91
C SER A 385 32.21 -1.53 -3.44
N ALA A 386 31.08 -1.09 -2.92
CA ALA A 386 30.62 -1.42 -1.58
C ALA A 386 29.20 -1.97 -1.66
N LEU A 387 29.00 -3.16 -1.09
CA LEU A 387 27.70 -3.80 -0.96
C LEU A 387 27.33 -3.86 0.51
N THR A 388 26.05 -3.68 0.82
CA THR A 388 25.52 -3.77 2.18
C THR A 388 24.27 -4.62 2.18
N ALA A 389 24.30 -5.79 2.82
CA ALA A 389 23.10 -6.58 3.06
C ALA A 389 22.53 -6.22 4.41
N VAL A 390 21.22 -6.01 4.47
CA VAL A 390 20.52 -5.82 5.73
C VAL A 390 19.45 -6.90 5.85
N THR A 391 19.44 -7.57 6.99
CA THR A 391 18.47 -8.61 7.34
C THR A 391 17.56 -8.11 8.44
N TRP A 392 16.26 -8.21 8.23
CA TRP A 392 15.24 -7.91 9.23
C TRP A 392 14.40 -9.15 9.54
N LYS A 393 13.82 -9.21 10.74
CA LYS A 393 12.62 -10.01 10.97
C LYS A 393 11.51 -9.49 10.08
N GLN A 394 10.66 -10.38 9.58
CA GLN A 394 9.43 -9.98 8.91
C GLN A 394 8.39 -9.62 9.96
N GLN A 395 7.71 -8.50 9.75
CA GLN A 395 6.49 -8.16 10.46
C GLN A 395 5.34 -8.01 9.48
N GLU A 396 4.12 -8.25 9.93
CA GLU A 396 2.94 -8.01 9.10
C GLU A 396 2.77 -6.51 8.82
N ASP A 397 2.34 -6.17 7.61
CA ASP A 397 1.99 -4.79 7.28
C ASP A 397 0.65 -4.41 7.94
N ALA A 398 0.71 -3.54 8.95
CA ALA A 398 -0.47 -3.02 9.63
C ALA A 398 -1.47 -2.32 8.68
N ARG A 399 -1.02 -1.88 7.50
CA ARG A 399 -1.83 -1.16 6.50
C ARG A 399 -2.27 -2.02 5.32
N TRP A 400 -1.84 -3.28 5.24
CA TRP A 400 -2.25 -4.21 4.18
C TRP A 400 -2.14 -5.67 4.61
N PHE A 401 -3.28 -6.34 4.80
CA PHE A 401 -3.28 -7.79 5.02
C PHE A 401 -2.86 -8.51 3.74
N GLY A 402 -1.89 -9.42 3.84
CA GLY A 402 -1.22 -10.00 2.66
C GLY A 402 0.21 -9.50 2.44
N GLY A 403 0.62 -8.48 3.19
CA GLY A 403 1.96 -7.91 3.16
C GLY A 403 2.78 -8.23 4.41
N ARG A 404 4.08 -8.45 4.22
CA ARG A 404 5.09 -8.39 5.26
C ARG A 404 6.15 -7.36 4.89
N ILE A 405 6.55 -6.56 5.86
CA ILE A 405 7.54 -5.50 5.71
C ILE A 405 8.71 -5.74 6.67
N PRO A 406 9.83 -5.03 6.50
CA PRO A 406 10.93 -5.06 7.47
C PRO A 406 10.44 -4.72 8.88
N GLY A 407 10.77 -5.57 9.86
CA GLY A 407 10.56 -5.34 11.29
C GLY A 407 11.90 -5.10 11.99
N ALA A 408 12.09 -5.68 13.17
CA ALA A 408 13.35 -5.56 13.90
C ALA A 408 14.58 -5.99 13.07
N VAL A 409 15.60 -5.15 13.07
CA VAL A 409 16.90 -5.43 12.42
C VAL A 409 17.56 -6.63 13.10
N VAL A 410 18.05 -7.57 12.29
CA VAL A 410 18.78 -8.77 12.75
C VAL A 410 20.27 -8.56 12.55
N SER A 411 20.68 -8.25 11.32
CA SER A 411 22.08 -8.06 10.96
C SER A 411 22.27 -7.07 9.83
N VAL A 412 23.47 -6.49 9.78
CA VAL A 412 23.98 -5.69 8.66
C VAL A 412 25.36 -6.21 8.28
N GLU A 413 25.53 -6.57 7.02
CA GLU A 413 26.76 -7.13 6.48
C GLU A 413 27.30 -6.19 5.39
N ILE A 414 28.54 -5.74 5.51
CA ILE A 414 29.17 -4.81 4.58
C ILE A 414 30.36 -5.51 3.92
N VAL A 415 30.38 -5.49 2.58
CA VAL A 415 31.50 -5.98 1.77
C VAL A 415 32.05 -4.83 0.94
N THR A 416 33.37 -4.62 0.98
CA THR A 416 34.05 -3.71 0.04
C THR A 416 34.97 -4.51 -0.87
N ALA A 417 34.90 -4.27 -2.18
CA ALA A 417 35.72 -4.97 -3.17
C ALA A 417 37.00 -4.22 -3.50
N ALA A 418 38.11 -4.98 -3.55
CA ALA A 418 39.45 -4.64 -4.06
C ALA A 418 40.15 -3.40 -3.44
N PRO A 419 41.50 -3.35 -3.43
CA PRO A 419 42.45 -4.42 -3.77
C PRO A 419 42.51 -5.54 -2.72
N THR A 420 42.03 -5.29 -1.51
CA THR A 420 41.77 -6.31 -0.47
C THR A 420 40.28 -6.28 -0.14
N TYR A 421 39.61 -7.43 -0.15
CA TYR A 421 38.21 -7.50 0.23
C TYR A 421 38.08 -7.28 1.72
N SER A 422 37.16 -6.40 2.15
CA SER A 422 36.79 -6.29 3.56
C SER A 422 35.37 -6.84 3.76
N TYR A 423 35.18 -7.53 4.88
CA TYR A 423 33.88 -8.00 5.33
C TYR A 423 33.67 -7.59 6.78
N ARG A 424 32.52 -6.96 7.06
CA ARG A 424 32.12 -6.53 8.40
C ARG A 424 30.68 -6.95 8.65
N GLU A 425 30.42 -7.45 9.84
CA GLU A 425 29.08 -7.88 10.26
C GLU A 425 28.71 -7.20 11.56
N PHE A 426 27.49 -6.69 11.59
CA PHE A 426 26.89 -6.07 12.74
C PHE A 426 25.61 -6.83 13.10
N GLU A 427 25.40 -7.09 14.38
CA GLU A 427 24.21 -7.79 14.88
C GLU A 427 23.61 -7.09 16.10
N GLY A 428 22.33 -7.39 16.35
CA GLY A 428 21.60 -6.94 17.52
C GLY A 428 20.92 -5.58 17.37
N SER A 429 20.25 -5.16 18.44
CA SER A 429 19.59 -3.86 18.56
C SER A 429 19.94 -3.23 19.92
N PRO A 430 20.83 -2.21 19.97
CA PRO A 430 21.50 -1.55 18.85
C PRO A 430 22.53 -2.45 18.17
N LEU A 431 22.78 -2.19 16.88
CA LEU A 431 23.75 -2.92 16.06
C LEU A 431 25.17 -2.76 16.63
N LYS A 432 25.88 -3.88 16.78
CA LYS A 432 27.29 -3.93 17.22
C LYS A 432 28.11 -4.74 16.25
N LEU A 433 29.34 -4.30 15.99
CA LEU A 433 30.29 -5.03 15.17
C LEU A 433 30.63 -6.37 15.87
N VAL A 434 30.29 -7.49 15.22
CA VAL A 434 30.57 -8.85 15.71
C VAL A 434 31.67 -9.54 14.91
N HIS A 435 31.85 -9.13 13.65
CA HIS A 435 32.92 -9.64 12.80
C HIS A 435 33.52 -8.52 11.96
N SER A 436 34.84 -8.56 11.76
CA SER A 436 35.57 -7.68 10.85
C SER A 436 36.82 -8.39 10.35
N GLY A 437 37.02 -8.45 9.04
CA GLY A 437 38.17 -9.09 8.44
C GLY A 437 38.50 -8.54 7.07
N THR A 438 39.74 -8.78 6.64
CA THR A 438 40.20 -8.46 5.29
C THR A 438 40.89 -9.67 4.68
N GLN A 439 40.59 -9.98 3.43
CA GLN A 439 41.15 -11.13 2.70
C GLN A 439 41.59 -10.72 1.28
N PRO A 440 42.65 -11.32 0.72
CA PRO A 440 43.03 -11.09 -0.67
C PRO A 440 41.96 -11.48 -1.69
N THR A 441 41.11 -12.46 -1.33
CA THR A 441 40.02 -12.98 -2.16
C THR A 441 38.73 -12.99 -1.36
N ALA A 442 37.59 -12.75 -2.01
CA ALA A 442 36.30 -12.93 -1.38
C ALA A 442 36.02 -14.43 -1.16
N ASP A 443 35.70 -14.82 0.07
CA ASP A 443 35.31 -16.18 0.46
C ASP A 443 34.02 -16.16 1.31
N GLY A 444 33.51 -17.37 1.61
CA GLY A 444 32.37 -17.58 2.51
C GLY A 444 31.20 -16.64 2.26
N ARG A 445 30.89 -15.81 3.26
CA ARG A 445 29.75 -14.90 3.23
C ARG A 445 29.95 -13.70 2.31
N ALA A 446 31.17 -13.15 2.24
CA ALA A 446 31.49 -12.08 1.31
C ALA A 446 31.34 -12.53 -0.15
N ALA A 447 31.83 -13.73 -0.48
CA ALA A 447 31.65 -14.33 -1.79
C ALA A 447 30.16 -14.54 -2.14
N TYR A 448 29.36 -15.01 -1.17
CA TYR A 448 27.91 -15.16 -1.36
C TYR A 448 27.22 -13.83 -1.71
N LEU A 449 27.52 -12.74 -0.98
CA LEU A 449 26.92 -11.44 -1.24
C LEU A 449 27.34 -10.87 -2.60
N LEU A 450 28.61 -11.03 -2.98
CA LEU A 450 29.13 -10.62 -4.30
C LEU A 450 28.60 -11.49 -5.45
N ALA A 451 28.13 -12.71 -5.16
CA ALA A 451 27.56 -13.60 -6.17
C ALA A 451 26.10 -13.28 -6.51
N GLN A 452 25.39 -12.47 -5.69
CA GLN A 452 23.99 -12.18 -5.91
C GLN A 452 23.76 -11.42 -7.22
N ALA A 453 22.78 -11.88 -8.00
CA ALA A 453 22.34 -11.21 -9.21
C ALA A 453 21.40 -10.05 -8.86
N ALA A 454 21.51 -8.94 -9.61
CA ALA A 454 20.57 -7.84 -9.48
C ALA A 454 19.16 -8.26 -9.94
N SER A 455 18.14 -7.80 -9.23
CA SER A 455 16.76 -7.98 -9.65
C SER A 455 16.50 -7.27 -10.98
N PRO A 456 15.80 -7.89 -11.95
CA PRO A 456 15.56 -7.27 -13.25
C PRO A 456 14.75 -5.97 -13.15
N MET A 457 15.24 -4.85 -13.68
CA MET A 457 14.54 -3.57 -13.69
C MET A 457 14.50 -2.98 -15.11
N PRO A 458 13.30 -2.65 -15.64
CA PRO A 458 13.11 -2.07 -16.97
C PRO A 458 13.32 -0.56 -17.06
#